data_AF-A0A8T5SPM3-F1
#
_entry.id   AF-A0A8T5SPM3-F1
#
_cell.length_a   1.000
_cell.length_b   1.000
_cell.length_c   1.000
_cell.angle_alpha   90.00
_cell.angle_beta   90.00
_cell.angle_gamma   90.00
#
_symmetry.space_group_name_H-M   'P 1'
#
loop_
_entity.id
_entity.type
_entity.pdbx_description
1 polymer ?
#
loop_
_entity_poly.entity_id
_entity_poly.type
_entity_poly.pdbx_seq_one_letter_code
_entity_poly.pdbx_strand_id
1 'polypeptide(L)'
;MDVKVFQFNGCKKCFNESLLLKEGSKYKVEYVSDPKNWKGEKVDVSVITGYLLPGDLEHLENIKVNSNKVIAYGDCTTTGGVFALANQKGHNVTPLANLIEFSNSVNGCLGEIEELKLAVDGVEVPKLKNLCQVCSRKATCDYMESINRQIELEDSETCFNDLGFLCSGFNAIECKEKCIDYNTPCRGCKPSIDRSGIRMLAMFGTLAGNIEVATEHNVNGATDKLADEEDDVTRSLPDVIGNFFRFTLPTSGLPKGRIPSSGTLLEDVFIGRLIEEIPLISGLLGGAKSISLMLKFIEPYEKANQIEVSAQTKKYREELLSLEKDMQNAIDKEDASTYKEITDKIRAIAGNMNLSNLFFGGFKSIIDPNDDFNEYKTHVFEVVEGNYKNGSVEYSIDSEGIVKEIKISEGT
;
A
#
# COMPACT_ATOMS: atom_id res chain seq x y z
N MET A 1 1.24 -32.61 -0.95
CA MET A 1 0.53 -31.67 -0.07
C MET A 1 -0.39 -30.84 -0.94
N ASP A 2 -1.68 -30.86 -0.63
CA ASP A 2 -2.72 -30.11 -1.33
C ASP A 2 -2.84 -28.72 -0.69
N VAL A 3 -2.66 -27.68 -1.50
CA VAL A 3 -2.72 -26.28 -1.06
C VAL A 3 -3.84 -25.59 -1.83
N LYS A 4 -4.83 -25.06 -1.12
CA LYS A 4 -5.85 -24.20 -1.74
C LYS A 4 -5.63 -22.76 -1.35
N VAL A 5 -5.56 -21.88 -2.33
CA VAL A 5 -5.45 -20.43 -2.12
C VAL A 5 -6.82 -19.81 -2.37
N PHE A 6 -7.35 -19.12 -1.36
CA PHE A 6 -8.67 -18.51 -1.37
C PHE A 6 -8.54 -16.99 -1.48
N GLN A 7 -9.13 -16.41 -2.53
CA GLN A 7 -9.25 -14.97 -2.67
C GLN A 7 -10.61 -14.51 -2.16
N PHE A 8 -10.59 -13.71 -1.09
CA PHE A 8 -11.76 -12.94 -0.66
C PHE A 8 -11.82 -11.61 -1.42
N ASN A 9 -12.09 -10.50 -0.74
CA ASN A 9 -12.32 -9.22 -1.38
C ASN A 9 -11.00 -8.48 -1.66
N GLY A 10 -11.06 -7.47 -2.53
CA GLY A 10 -9.95 -6.56 -2.81
C GLY A 10 -9.04 -7.00 -3.93
N CYS A 11 -7.78 -6.58 -3.86
CA CYS A 11 -6.82 -6.83 -4.93
C CYS A 11 -6.34 -8.28 -4.92
N LYS A 12 -6.03 -8.83 -6.10
CA LYS A 12 -5.56 -10.21 -6.27
C LYS A 12 -4.03 -10.35 -6.21
N LYS A 13 -3.29 -9.39 -5.66
CA LYS A 13 -1.81 -9.42 -5.70
C LYS A 13 -1.22 -10.64 -5.00
N CYS A 14 -1.54 -10.83 -3.72
CA CYS A 14 -1.05 -12.00 -2.97
C CYS A 14 -1.57 -13.31 -3.58
N PHE A 15 -2.83 -13.33 -4.03
CA PHE A 15 -3.39 -14.49 -4.72
C PHE A 15 -2.57 -14.87 -5.96
N ASN A 16 -2.23 -13.90 -6.80
CA ASN A 16 -1.43 -14.11 -7.99
C ASN A 16 0.04 -14.43 -7.67
N GLU A 17 0.64 -13.80 -6.66
CA GLU A 17 2.02 -14.09 -6.22
C GLU A 17 2.17 -15.53 -5.75
N SER A 18 1.12 -16.10 -5.14
CA SER A 18 1.11 -17.51 -4.73
C SER A 18 1.21 -18.48 -5.92
N LEU A 19 1.12 -18.01 -7.18
CA LEU A 19 1.48 -18.78 -8.38
C LEU A 19 2.90 -19.32 -8.30
N LEU A 20 3.80 -18.59 -7.67
CA LEU A 20 5.18 -19.01 -7.44
C LEU A 20 5.32 -20.22 -6.51
N LEU A 21 4.24 -20.66 -5.83
CA LEU A 21 4.23 -21.97 -5.16
C LEU A 21 4.28 -23.12 -6.17
N LYS A 22 3.79 -22.94 -7.40
CA LYS A 22 3.85 -23.97 -8.45
C LYS A 22 5.26 -24.14 -9.03
N GLU A 23 6.17 -23.19 -8.78
CA GLU A 23 7.57 -23.26 -9.21
C GLU A 23 8.24 -24.50 -8.56
N GLY A 24 8.72 -25.43 -9.37
CA GLY A 24 9.38 -26.66 -8.90
C GLY A 24 8.44 -27.81 -8.48
N SER A 25 7.12 -27.69 -8.70
CA SER A 25 6.12 -28.77 -8.60
C SER A 25 5.97 -29.49 -7.24
N LYS A 26 6.46 -28.91 -6.14
CA LYS A 26 6.39 -29.52 -4.80
C LYS A 26 4.95 -29.64 -4.26
N TYR A 27 4.10 -28.68 -4.60
CA TYR A 27 2.74 -28.55 -4.07
C TYR A 27 1.71 -28.77 -5.18
N LYS A 28 0.58 -29.40 -4.83
CA LYS A 28 -0.61 -29.38 -5.68
C LYS A 28 -1.41 -28.14 -5.29
N VAL A 29 -1.27 -27.06 -6.06
CA VAL A 29 -1.89 -25.76 -5.74
C VAL A 29 -3.15 -25.56 -6.59
N GLU A 30 -4.26 -25.30 -5.92
CA GLU A 30 -5.56 -24.98 -6.53
C GLU A 30 -6.03 -23.60 -6.07
N TYR A 31 -6.68 -22.89 -6.99
CA TYR A 31 -7.13 -21.51 -6.79
C TYR A 31 -8.64 -21.44 -6.62
N VAL A 32 -9.10 -20.78 -5.57
CA VAL A 32 -10.52 -20.56 -5.29
C VAL A 32 -10.77 -19.05 -5.26
N SER A 33 -11.26 -18.52 -6.38
CA SER A 33 -11.57 -17.08 -6.52
C SER A 33 -12.94 -16.67 -6.00
N ASP A 34 -13.80 -17.65 -5.69
CA ASP A 34 -15.12 -17.44 -5.10
C ASP A 34 -15.33 -18.39 -3.90
N PRO A 35 -14.79 -18.02 -2.73
CA PRO A 35 -14.87 -18.85 -1.52
C PRO A 35 -16.30 -19.15 -1.07
N LYS A 36 -17.29 -18.33 -1.46
CA LYS A 36 -18.68 -18.48 -1.02
C LYS A 36 -19.35 -19.72 -1.60
N ASN A 37 -18.90 -20.15 -2.78
CA ASN A 37 -19.41 -21.33 -3.48
C ASN A 37 -18.56 -22.59 -3.27
N TRP A 38 -17.55 -22.53 -2.38
CA TRP A 38 -16.67 -23.65 -2.11
C TRP A 38 -17.36 -24.72 -1.26
N LYS A 39 -17.30 -25.98 -1.70
CA LYS A 39 -18.10 -27.10 -1.15
C LYS A 39 -17.50 -27.77 0.09
N GLY A 40 -16.34 -27.33 0.55
CA GLY A 40 -15.72 -27.90 1.76
C GLY A 40 -14.98 -29.21 1.51
N GLU A 41 -14.28 -29.37 0.38
CA GLU A 41 -13.40 -30.53 0.23
C GLU A 41 -12.25 -30.48 1.25
N LYS A 42 -11.75 -31.64 1.70
CA LYS A 42 -10.60 -31.68 2.62
C LYS A 42 -9.33 -31.20 1.92
N VAL A 43 -8.57 -30.36 2.61
CA VAL A 43 -7.32 -29.76 2.13
C VAL A 43 -6.25 -29.76 3.22
N ASP A 44 -4.98 -29.96 2.84
CA ASP A 44 -3.88 -29.94 3.82
C ASP A 44 -3.63 -28.51 4.32
N VAL A 45 -3.51 -27.55 3.41
CA VAL A 45 -3.22 -26.15 3.74
C VAL A 45 -4.15 -25.22 2.97
N SER A 46 -4.84 -24.34 3.69
CA SER A 46 -5.61 -23.22 3.14
C SER A 46 -4.88 -21.91 3.34
N VAL A 47 -4.64 -21.18 2.25
CA VAL A 47 -4.05 -19.85 2.26
C VAL A 47 -5.16 -18.83 1.98
N ILE A 48 -5.39 -17.90 2.89
CA ILE A 48 -6.43 -16.88 2.78
C ILE A 48 -5.79 -15.56 2.36
N THR A 49 -6.31 -14.95 1.28
CA THR A 49 -5.88 -13.64 0.78
C THR A 49 -7.09 -12.70 0.62
N GLY A 50 -6.81 -11.40 0.62
CA GLY A 50 -7.82 -10.36 0.46
C GLY A 50 -8.36 -9.81 1.78
N TYR A 51 -9.09 -8.70 1.70
CA TYR A 51 -9.68 -8.10 2.90
C TYR A 51 -10.96 -8.84 3.27
N LEU A 52 -11.26 -8.84 4.57
CA LEU A 52 -12.38 -9.58 5.14
C LEU A 52 -13.40 -8.63 5.77
N LEU A 53 -14.65 -9.06 5.73
CA LEU A 53 -15.78 -8.42 6.39
C LEU A 53 -16.35 -9.41 7.44
N PRO A 54 -17.06 -8.92 8.47
CA PRO A 54 -17.70 -9.81 9.44
C PRO A 54 -18.65 -10.84 8.80
N GLY A 55 -19.27 -10.49 7.67
CA GLY A 55 -20.14 -11.39 6.92
C GLY A 55 -19.43 -12.59 6.28
N ASP A 56 -18.08 -12.60 6.23
CA ASP A 56 -17.30 -13.70 5.67
C ASP A 56 -17.11 -14.86 6.66
N LEU A 57 -17.56 -14.71 7.92
CA LEU A 57 -17.32 -15.66 9.02
C LEU A 57 -17.75 -17.10 8.68
N GLU A 58 -18.95 -17.30 8.14
CA GLU A 58 -19.47 -18.63 7.82
C GLU A 58 -18.60 -19.36 6.80
N HIS A 59 -18.15 -18.64 5.76
CA HIS A 59 -17.29 -19.19 4.72
C HIS A 59 -15.89 -19.49 5.25
N LEU A 60 -15.35 -18.65 6.14
CA LEU A 60 -14.07 -18.86 6.79
C LEU A 60 -14.10 -20.07 7.74
N GLU A 61 -15.17 -20.25 8.50
CA GLU A 61 -15.35 -21.45 9.35
C GLU A 61 -15.45 -22.72 8.49
N ASN A 62 -16.15 -22.70 7.36
CA ASN A 62 -16.17 -23.82 6.42
C ASN A 62 -14.76 -24.17 5.90
N ILE A 63 -13.93 -23.17 5.61
CA ILE A 63 -12.52 -23.38 5.24
C ILE A 63 -11.75 -23.97 6.42
N LYS A 64 -11.87 -23.40 7.62
CA LYS A 64 -11.16 -23.86 8.82
C LYS A 64 -11.45 -25.34 9.14
N VAL A 65 -12.72 -25.75 9.20
CA VAL A 65 -13.09 -27.13 9.55
C VAL A 65 -12.67 -28.18 8.51
N ASN A 66 -12.39 -27.74 7.28
CA ASN A 66 -11.95 -28.59 6.18
C ASN A 66 -10.46 -28.51 5.88
N SER A 67 -9.70 -27.71 6.64
CA SER A 67 -8.26 -27.53 6.47
C SER A 67 -7.48 -28.10 7.65
N ASN A 68 -6.35 -28.76 7.41
CA ASN A 68 -5.43 -29.12 8.50
C ASN A 68 -4.67 -27.89 9.03
N LYS A 69 -4.39 -26.92 8.15
CA LYS A 69 -3.71 -25.66 8.48
C LYS A 69 -4.36 -24.49 7.73
N VAL A 70 -4.49 -23.35 8.39
CA VAL A 70 -4.94 -22.08 7.77
C VAL A 70 -3.84 -21.04 7.90
N ILE A 71 -3.50 -20.37 6.80
CA ILE A 71 -2.48 -19.32 6.73
C ILE A 71 -3.12 -18.02 6.25
N ALA A 72 -2.90 -16.92 6.97
CA ALA A 72 -3.26 -15.58 6.53
C ALA A 72 -2.13 -15.00 5.67
N TYR A 73 -2.41 -14.61 4.43
CA TYR A 73 -1.39 -14.13 3.50
C TYR A 73 -1.69 -12.73 2.94
N GLY A 74 -0.87 -11.77 3.37
CA GLY A 74 -0.93 -10.36 3.02
C GLY A 74 -1.69 -9.50 4.02
N ASP A 75 -1.34 -8.20 4.07
CA ASP A 75 -1.87 -7.25 5.06
C ASP A 75 -3.39 -7.13 5.07
N CYS A 76 -4.03 -7.27 3.90
CA CYS A 76 -5.48 -7.21 3.81
C CYS A 76 -6.14 -8.26 4.71
N THR A 77 -5.54 -9.44 4.80
CA THR A 77 -6.04 -10.55 5.63
C THR A 77 -5.53 -10.46 7.06
N THR A 78 -4.26 -10.07 7.26
CA THR A 78 -3.61 -10.12 8.58
C THR A 78 -3.92 -8.91 9.46
N THR A 79 -4.02 -7.72 8.88
CA THR A 79 -4.21 -6.45 9.61
C THR A 79 -5.37 -5.61 9.08
N GLY A 80 -5.96 -5.99 7.94
CA GLY A 80 -7.00 -5.28 7.20
C GLY A 80 -6.47 -4.51 5.98
N GLY A 81 -5.18 -4.18 5.97
CA GLY A 81 -4.48 -3.59 4.82
C GLY A 81 -5.04 -2.23 4.37
N VAL A 82 -4.67 -1.83 3.16
CA VAL A 82 -5.02 -0.51 2.57
C VAL A 82 -6.53 -0.29 2.44
N PHE A 83 -7.30 -1.35 2.17
CA PHE A 83 -8.76 -1.28 2.06
C PHE A 83 -9.43 -0.87 3.37
N ALA A 84 -8.78 -1.15 4.51
CA ALA A 84 -9.33 -0.79 5.81
C ALA A 84 -9.33 0.72 6.09
N LEU A 85 -8.65 1.54 5.28
CA LEU A 85 -8.76 2.99 5.34
C LEU A 85 -10.23 3.47 5.23
N ALA A 86 -11.07 2.73 4.52
CA ALA A 86 -12.50 2.99 4.42
C ALA A 86 -13.23 2.90 5.77
N ASN A 87 -12.66 2.26 6.80
CA ASN A 87 -13.26 2.22 8.14
C ASN A 87 -13.34 3.61 8.80
N GLN A 88 -12.56 4.59 8.33
CA GLN A 88 -12.70 6.00 8.69
C GLN A 88 -14.06 6.59 8.25
N LYS A 89 -14.75 5.93 7.32
CA LYS A 89 -16.09 6.26 6.83
C LYS A 89 -17.17 5.27 7.30
N GLY A 90 -16.88 4.48 8.33
CA GLY A 90 -17.86 3.58 8.95
C GLY A 90 -17.93 2.17 8.36
N HIS A 91 -17.09 1.84 7.37
CA HIS A 91 -16.90 0.45 6.93
C HIS A 91 -16.36 -0.44 8.05
N ASN A 92 -16.39 -1.75 7.82
CA ASN A 92 -15.99 -2.74 8.81
C ASN A 92 -15.04 -3.80 8.24
N VAL A 93 -14.01 -3.37 7.52
CA VAL A 93 -12.90 -4.26 7.16
C VAL A 93 -12.22 -4.73 8.44
N THR A 94 -12.03 -6.04 8.57
CA THR A 94 -11.51 -6.67 9.79
C THR A 94 -10.42 -7.68 9.46
N PRO A 95 -9.38 -7.83 10.30
CA PRO A 95 -8.39 -8.90 10.15
C PRO A 95 -8.99 -10.28 10.41
N LEU A 96 -8.35 -11.31 9.87
CA LEU A 96 -8.75 -12.72 10.03
C LEU A 96 -8.80 -13.15 11.50
N ALA A 97 -7.88 -12.63 12.32
CA ALA A 97 -7.78 -12.93 13.75
C ALA A 97 -9.06 -12.61 14.56
N ASN A 98 -9.91 -11.71 14.07
CA ASN A 98 -11.18 -11.38 14.70
C ASN A 98 -12.31 -12.33 14.29
N LEU A 99 -12.10 -13.18 13.28
CA LEU A 99 -13.11 -14.05 12.70
C LEU A 99 -12.84 -15.51 13.05
N ILE A 100 -11.63 -16.00 12.79
CA ILE A 100 -11.25 -17.39 13.05
C ILE A 100 -9.80 -17.48 13.55
N GLU A 101 -9.48 -18.55 14.26
CA GLU A 101 -8.08 -18.90 14.54
C GLU A 101 -7.39 -19.47 13.29
N PHE A 102 -6.09 -19.24 13.19
CA PHE A 102 -5.24 -19.69 12.08
C PHE A 102 -3.83 -19.98 12.60
N SER A 103 -3.02 -20.66 11.80
CA SER A 103 -1.73 -21.19 12.23
C SER A 103 -0.57 -20.20 12.05
N ASN A 104 -0.56 -19.46 10.93
CA ASN A 104 0.53 -18.55 10.58
C ASN A 104 0.01 -17.32 9.83
N SER A 105 0.71 -16.20 9.97
CA SER A 105 0.50 -15.01 9.15
C SER A 105 1.77 -14.67 8.38
N VAL A 106 1.60 -14.23 7.14
CA VAL A 106 2.65 -13.66 6.30
C VAL A 106 2.21 -12.24 5.95
N ASN A 107 2.82 -11.25 6.60
CA ASN A 107 2.51 -9.83 6.41
C ASN A 107 3.20 -9.26 5.17
N GLY A 108 2.62 -8.21 4.60
CA GLY A 108 3.11 -7.46 3.44
C GLY A 108 1.98 -7.10 2.48
N CYS A 109 2.01 -5.89 1.94
CA CYS A 109 1.13 -5.50 0.84
C CYS A 109 1.80 -5.92 -0.48
N LEU A 110 1.45 -7.16 -0.87
CA LEU A 110 2.30 -8.20 -1.45
C LEU A 110 3.18 -8.89 -0.38
N GLY A 111 2.67 -9.96 0.23
CA GLY A 111 3.43 -10.77 1.19
C GLY A 111 4.50 -11.61 0.48
N GLU A 112 5.58 -11.96 1.18
CA GLU A 112 6.71 -12.65 0.55
C GLU A 112 6.44 -14.13 0.30
N ILE A 113 6.71 -14.56 -0.92
CA ILE A 113 6.50 -15.95 -1.33
C ILE A 113 7.36 -16.94 -0.54
N GLU A 114 8.60 -16.59 -0.18
CA GLU A 114 9.48 -17.49 0.56
C GLU A 114 9.00 -17.70 2.01
N GLU A 115 8.47 -16.66 2.66
CA GLU A 115 7.81 -16.79 3.96
C GLU A 115 6.55 -17.67 3.85
N LEU A 116 5.78 -17.52 2.77
CA LEU A 116 4.63 -18.39 2.51
C LEU A 116 5.03 -19.85 2.31
N LYS A 117 6.09 -20.13 1.53
CA LYS A 117 6.61 -21.50 1.32
C LYS A 117 7.00 -22.15 2.65
N LEU A 118 7.70 -21.42 3.51
CA LEU A 118 8.07 -21.90 4.86
C LEU A 118 6.83 -22.18 5.73
N ALA A 119 5.85 -21.26 5.74
CA ALA A 119 4.62 -21.43 6.50
C ALA A 119 3.79 -22.64 6.02
N VAL A 120 3.70 -22.81 4.70
CA VAL A 120 3.07 -23.97 4.04
C VAL A 120 3.76 -25.26 4.48
N ASP A 121 5.10 -25.31 4.43
CA ASP A 121 5.90 -26.44 4.89
C ASP A 121 5.84 -26.69 6.41
N GLY A 122 5.29 -25.75 7.20
CA GLY A 122 5.28 -25.82 8.66
C GLY A 122 6.64 -25.58 9.30
N VAL A 123 7.53 -24.91 8.57
CA VAL A 123 8.83 -24.45 9.07
C VAL A 123 8.63 -23.07 9.70
N GLU A 124 9.27 -22.85 10.85
CA GLU A 124 9.26 -21.55 11.50
C GLU A 124 9.90 -20.50 10.59
N VAL A 125 9.17 -19.41 10.34
CA VAL A 125 9.66 -18.30 9.52
C VAL A 125 10.77 -17.58 10.31
N PRO A 126 11.99 -17.45 9.78
CA PRO A 126 13.08 -16.79 10.47
C PRO A 126 12.70 -15.37 10.90
N LYS A 127 13.15 -14.98 12.09
CA LYS A 127 12.99 -13.61 12.56
C LYS A 127 13.88 -12.68 11.72
N LEU A 128 13.25 -11.98 10.79
CA LEU A 128 13.87 -10.94 9.99
C LEU A 128 14.24 -9.70 10.82
N LYS A 129 15.17 -8.89 10.32
CA LYS A 129 15.65 -7.68 11.00
C LYS A 129 14.66 -6.53 10.86
N ASN A 130 14.72 -5.58 11.79
CA ASN A 130 14.01 -4.30 11.60
C ASN A 130 14.61 -3.56 10.39
N LEU A 131 13.76 -2.85 9.64
CA LEU A 131 14.17 -2.21 8.39
C LEU A 131 15.31 -1.21 8.60
N CYS A 132 15.27 -0.41 9.68
CA CYS A 132 16.35 0.52 10.02
C CYS A 132 17.72 -0.16 10.23
N GLN A 133 17.77 -1.46 10.57
CA GLN A 133 19.04 -2.18 10.76
C GLN A 133 19.72 -2.57 9.44
N VAL A 134 18.96 -2.62 8.34
CA VAL A 134 19.46 -2.97 7.00
C VAL A 134 19.40 -1.81 6.02
N CYS A 135 18.79 -0.69 6.43
CA CYS A 135 18.71 0.55 5.65
C CYS A 135 20.11 1.14 5.43
N SER A 136 20.37 1.59 4.19
CA SER A 136 21.60 2.30 3.83
C SER A 136 21.68 3.69 4.49
N ARG A 137 20.53 4.38 4.58
CA ARG A 137 20.41 5.72 5.15
C ARG A 137 20.76 5.76 6.65
N LYS A 138 21.30 6.89 7.12
CA LYS A 138 21.81 7.11 8.48
C LYS A 138 21.07 8.26 9.16
N ALA A 139 20.80 8.09 10.45
CA ALA A 139 20.23 9.15 11.26
C ALA A 139 21.32 10.20 11.55
N THR A 140 20.95 11.48 11.47
CA THR A 140 21.76 12.60 11.98
C THR A 140 21.62 12.73 13.49
N CYS A 141 20.52 12.19 14.04
CA CYS A 141 20.10 12.35 15.45
C CYS A 141 19.67 13.78 15.80
N ASP A 142 19.33 14.60 14.79
CA ASP A 142 18.74 15.91 14.96
C ASP A 142 17.20 15.85 14.91
N TYR A 143 16.56 16.91 15.38
CA TYR A 143 15.14 17.13 15.14
C TYR A 143 14.92 17.61 13.71
N MET A 144 13.78 17.26 13.10
CA MET A 144 13.45 17.72 11.74
C MET A 144 13.12 19.21 11.74
N GLU A 145 13.52 19.90 10.68
CA GLU A 145 13.26 21.34 10.49
C GLU A 145 11.86 21.61 9.90
N SER A 146 11.34 20.67 9.11
CA SER A 146 10.04 20.77 8.45
C SER A 146 9.49 19.37 8.16
N ILE A 147 8.19 19.28 7.84
CA ILE A 147 7.59 18.04 7.36
C ILE A 147 7.40 18.15 5.84
N ASN A 148 7.95 17.18 5.12
CA ASN A 148 7.95 17.16 3.66
C ASN A 148 7.02 16.07 3.13
N ARG A 149 6.21 16.42 2.12
CA ARG A 149 5.22 15.52 1.48
C ARG A 149 5.71 14.95 0.16
N GLN A 150 6.21 15.82 -0.74
CA GLN A 150 6.67 15.46 -2.08
C GLN A 150 8.17 15.21 -2.10
N ILE A 151 8.58 14.09 -2.69
CA ILE A 151 9.98 13.66 -2.70
C ILE A 151 10.62 14.04 -4.03
N GLU A 152 11.46 15.06 -4.01
CA GLU A 152 12.46 15.38 -5.03
C GLU A 152 13.81 15.50 -4.30
N LEU A 153 14.42 14.36 -3.99
CA LEU A 153 15.65 14.28 -3.18
C LEU A 153 16.80 13.72 -3.99
N GLU A 154 17.90 14.47 -4.06
CA GLU A 154 19.21 13.94 -4.48
C GLU A 154 19.92 13.22 -3.32
N ASP A 155 19.58 13.56 -2.07
CA ASP A 155 20.13 12.90 -0.88
C ASP A 155 19.67 11.44 -0.79
N SER A 156 20.65 10.53 -0.79
CA SER A 156 20.47 9.08 -0.62
C SER A 156 21.06 8.52 0.67
N GLU A 157 21.65 9.36 1.53
CA GLU A 157 22.40 8.95 2.72
C GLU A 157 21.69 9.29 4.02
N THR A 158 20.93 10.39 4.08
CA THR A 158 20.28 10.85 5.30
C THR A 158 18.96 10.12 5.55
N CYS A 159 18.63 9.84 6.80
CA CYS A 159 17.37 9.24 7.20
C CYS A 159 16.18 10.07 6.71
N PHE A 160 15.19 9.42 6.10
CA PHE A 160 13.97 10.10 5.64
C PHE A 160 13.25 10.86 6.75
N ASN A 161 13.15 10.28 7.96
CA ASN A 161 12.47 10.95 9.07
C ASN A 161 13.22 12.23 9.50
N ASP A 162 14.55 12.22 9.46
CA ASP A 162 15.40 13.36 9.82
C ASP A 162 15.29 14.47 8.76
N LEU A 163 15.09 14.09 7.49
CA LEU A 163 14.74 14.98 6.38
C LEU A 163 13.26 15.42 6.37
N GLY A 164 12.46 15.06 7.38
CA GLY A 164 11.05 15.45 7.46
C GLY A 164 10.07 14.60 6.64
N PHE A 165 10.52 13.51 6.02
CA PHE A 165 9.65 12.58 5.29
C PHE A 165 9.23 11.41 6.17
N LEU A 166 7.92 11.24 6.36
CA LEU A 166 7.40 10.15 7.18
C LEU A 166 7.83 8.76 6.64
N CYS A 167 8.68 8.09 7.40
CA CYS A 167 9.20 6.76 7.10
C CYS A 167 8.91 5.79 8.25
N SER A 168 7.96 4.88 8.02
CA SER A 168 7.57 3.84 8.97
C SER A 168 8.60 2.70 9.11
N GLY A 169 9.79 2.85 8.52
CA GLY A 169 10.89 1.88 8.66
C GLY A 169 11.32 1.65 10.10
N PHE A 170 11.10 2.66 10.97
CA PHE A 170 11.35 2.58 12.41
C PHE A 170 10.56 1.43 13.09
N ASN A 171 9.33 1.17 12.62
CA ASN A 171 8.42 0.15 13.16
C ASN A 171 8.08 -0.93 12.13
N ALA A 172 8.97 -1.16 11.14
CA ALA A 172 8.79 -2.15 10.09
C ALA A 172 9.95 -3.15 10.04
N ILE A 173 9.68 -4.33 9.49
CA ILE A 173 10.66 -5.38 9.21
C ILE A 173 11.21 -5.19 7.79
N GLU A 174 12.43 -5.66 7.53
CA GLU A 174 12.96 -5.77 6.16
C GLU A 174 12.00 -6.56 5.24
N CYS A 175 11.90 -6.13 3.98
CA CYS A 175 11.02 -6.77 3.00
C CYS A 175 11.65 -6.86 1.61
N LYS A 176 11.17 -7.79 0.78
CA LYS A 176 11.64 -7.97 -0.62
C LYS A 176 11.44 -6.73 -1.51
N GLU A 177 10.31 -6.04 -1.37
CA GLU A 177 9.92 -4.95 -2.29
C GLU A 177 10.67 -3.62 -2.03
N LYS A 178 11.42 -3.51 -0.91
CA LYS A 178 12.38 -2.43 -0.58
C LYS A 178 12.09 -1.04 -1.16
N CYS A 179 10.99 -0.38 -0.77
CA CYS A 179 10.66 0.98 -1.24
C CYS A 179 11.83 1.98 -1.06
N ILE A 180 12.59 1.81 0.01
CA ILE A 180 13.71 2.69 0.38
C ILE A 180 14.84 2.71 -0.68
N ASP A 181 14.99 1.63 -1.46
CA ASP A 181 16.01 1.54 -2.51
C ASP A 181 15.63 2.40 -3.74
N TYR A 182 14.36 2.80 -3.85
CA TYR A 182 13.80 3.62 -4.95
C TYR A 182 13.38 5.01 -4.44
N ASN A 183 14.19 5.57 -3.54
CA ASN A 183 14.01 6.89 -2.94
C ASN A 183 12.58 7.12 -2.40
N THR A 184 11.96 6.09 -1.82
CA THR A 184 10.60 6.15 -1.29
C THR A 184 10.57 5.68 0.16
N PRO A 185 10.09 6.51 1.12
CA PRO A 185 10.00 6.11 2.51
C PRO A 185 9.11 4.88 2.69
N CYS A 186 9.46 4.05 3.68
CA CYS A 186 8.64 2.90 4.05
C CYS A 186 7.27 3.37 4.57
N ARG A 187 6.20 2.72 4.13
CA ARG A 187 4.82 2.98 4.59
C ARG A 187 4.32 2.00 5.65
N GLY A 188 5.18 1.07 6.08
CA GLY A 188 4.91 0.20 7.24
C GLY A 188 3.94 -0.96 6.96
N CYS A 189 3.96 -1.51 5.74
CA CYS A 189 3.13 -2.67 5.39
C CYS A 189 3.49 -3.92 6.23
N LYS A 190 4.76 -4.11 6.57
CA LYS A 190 5.23 -5.23 7.40
C LYS A 190 5.59 -4.75 8.81
N PRO A 191 4.62 -4.57 9.73
CA PRO A 191 4.89 -4.02 11.06
C PRO A 191 5.77 -4.98 11.89
N SER A 192 6.74 -4.42 12.62
CA SER A 192 7.60 -5.19 13.55
C SER A 192 7.06 -5.24 14.98
N ILE A 193 6.03 -4.45 15.28
CA ILE A 193 5.45 -4.28 16.61
C ILE A 193 3.94 -4.05 16.50
N ASP A 194 3.21 -4.39 17.56
CA ASP A 194 1.78 -4.08 17.67
C ASP A 194 1.52 -2.58 17.55
N ARG A 195 0.29 -2.20 17.18
CA ARG A 195 -0.16 -0.80 17.03
C ARG A 195 0.92 0.13 16.46
N SER A 196 1.57 -0.32 15.39
CA SER A 196 2.72 0.34 14.77
C SER A 196 2.42 1.79 14.39
N GLY A 197 1.19 2.07 13.93
CA GLY A 197 0.74 3.42 13.60
C GLY A 197 0.72 4.40 14.77
N ILE A 198 0.24 3.99 15.96
CA ILE A 198 0.25 4.86 17.16
C ILE A 198 1.70 5.15 17.58
N ARG A 199 2.55 4.12 17.53
CA ARG A 199 3.96 4.26 17.90
C ARG A 199 4.74 5.11 16.90
N MET A 200 4.39 5.01 15.61
CA MET A 200 4.98 5.86 14.57
C MET A 200 4.52 7.31 14.72
N LEU A 201 3.24 7.54 15.03
CA LEU A 201 2.71 8.87 15.32
C LEU A 201 3.44 9.52 16.51
N ALA A 202 3.66 8.76 17.59
CA ALA A 202 4.41 9.25 18.75
C ALA A 202 5.88 9.59 18.41
N MET A 203 6.57 8.71 17.68
CA MET A 203 7.95 8.92 17.28
C MET A 203 8.10 10.12 16.33
N PHE A 204 7.27 10.17 15.27
CA PHE A 204 7.32 11.25 14.29
C PHE A 204 6.91 12.60 14.90
N GLY A 205 5.87 12.61 15.75
CA GLY A 205 5.46 13.80 16.49
C GLY A 205 6.53 14.30 17.47
N THR A 206 7.37 13.40 18.01
CA THR A 206 8.53 13.81 18.82
C THR A 206 9.60 14.49 17.98
N LEU A 207 9.88 13.97 16.77
CA LEU A 207 10.84 14.59 15.86
C LEU A 207 10.36 15.97 15.37
N ALA A 208 9.05 16.13 15.17
CA ALA A 208 8.43 17.40 14.79
C ALA A 208 8.40 18.45 15.91
N GLY A 209 8.92 18.14 17.11
CA GLY A 209 8.85 19.04 18.27
C GLY A 209 9.55 20.38 18.14
N ASN A 210 10.42 20.56 17.13
CA ASN A 210 11.08 21.83 16.81
C ASN A 210 10.37 22.63 15.70
N ILE A 211 9.31 22.09 15.12
CA ILE A 211 8.53 22.79 14.09
C ILE A 211 7.56 23.74 14.78
N GLU A 212 7.54 25.00 14.33
CA GLU A 212 6.65 26.01 14.87
C GLU A 212 5.18 25.67 14.58
N VAL A 213 4.36 25.76 15.61
CA VAL A 213 2.91 25.63 15.51
C VAL A 213 2.32 26.98 15.90
N ALA A 214 1.55 27.57 14.99
CA ALA A 214 0.90 28.84 15.24
C ALA A 214 -0.11 28.69 16.39
N THR A 215 0.11 29.43 17.47
CA THR A 215 -0.77 29.43 18.65
C THR A 215 -1.13 30.86 19.03
N GLU A 216 -2.38 31.06 19.41
CA GLU A 216 -2.88 32.37 19.85
C GLU A 216 -3.49 32.28 21.24
N HIS A 217 -3.54 33.43 21.93
CA HIS A 217 -4.29 33.51 23.16
C HIS A 217 -5.78 33.65 22.85
N ASN A 218 -6.63 32.91 23.57
CA ASN A 218 -8.06 33.13 23.48
C ASN A 218 -8.48 34.40 24.25
N VAL A 219 -9.70 34.87 24.00
CA VAL A 219 -10.30 36.04 24.68
C VAL A 219 -10.35 35.93 26.21
N ASN A 220 -10.14 34.72 26.76
CA ASN A 220 -10.11 34.43 28.19
C ASN A 220 -8.69 34.26 28.75
N GLY A 221 -7.65 34.58 27.98
CA GLY A 221 -6.26 34.59 28.44
C GLY A 221 -5.56 33.22 28.48
N ALA A 222 -6.05 32.21 27.77
CA ALA A 222 -5.37 30.92 27.63
C ALA A 222 -4.61 30.85 26.29
N THR A 223 -3.36 30.36 26.30
CA THR A 223 -2.49 30.18 25.11
C THR A 223 -2.63 28.76 24.53
N ASP A 224 -3.83 28.20 24.58
CA ASP A 224 -4.11 26.78 24.36
C ASP A 224 -4.89 26.50 23.06
N LYS A 225 -4.95 27.47 22.14
CA LYS A 225 -5.62 27.33 20.85
C LYS A 225 -4.60 27.46 19.71
N LEU A 226 -4.77 26.62 18.69
CA LEU A 226 -4.17 26.88 17.38
C LEU A 226 -4.69 28.22 16.86
N ALA A 227 -3.79 29.04 16.33
CA ALA A 227 -4.17 30.27 15.67
C ALA A 227 -5.00 29.96 14.41
N ASP A 228 -5.80 30.94 13.96
CA ASP A 228 -6.54 30.80 12.70
C ASP A 228 -5.62 30.99 11.45
N GLU A 229 -4.33 31.28 11.65
CA GLU A 229 -3.31 31.32 10.60
C GLU A 229 -2.76 29.93 10.29
N GLU A 230 -2.25 29.74 9.07
CA GLU A 230 -1.65 28.47 8.65
C GLU A 230 -0.36 28.18 9.42
N ASP A 231 -0.17 26.92 9.82
CA ASP A 231 1.08 26.45 10.41
C ASP A 231 1.67 25.27 9.62
N ASP A 232 2.99 25.08 9.74
CA ASP A 232 3.71 24.10 8.95
C ASP A 232 3.36 22.65 9.28
N VAL A 233 2.89 22.37 10.50
CA VAL A 233 2.53 21.02 10.93
C VAL A 233 1.17 20.63 10.34
N THR A 234 0.15 21.46 10.51
CA THR A 234 -1.21 21.16 10.03
C THR A 234 -1.28 21.14 8.52
N ARG A 235 -0.56 22.03 7.83
CA ARG A 235 -0.45 22.06 6.36
C ARG A 235 0.23 20.81 5.80
N SER A 236 1.21 20.26 6.51
CA SER A 236 2.04 19.17 6.01
C SER A 236 1.53 17.77 6.39
N LEU A 237 0.68 17.64 7.43
CA LEU A 237 0.09 16.38 7.89
C LEU A 237 -1.47 16.40 7.92
N PRO A 238 -2.16 16.78 6.84
CA PRO A 238 -3.62 16.83 6.84
C PRO A 238 -4.27 15.43 6.92
N ASP A 239 -3.56 14.38 6.51
CA ASP A 239 -4.05 12.99 6.54
C ASP A 239 -3.33 12.11 7.57
N VAL A 240 -3.67 12.25 8.85
CA VAL A 240 -3.11 11.40 9.91
C VAL A 240 -3.41 9.92 9.69
N ILE A 241 -4.62 9.59 9.20
CA ILE A 241 -5.03 8.18 9.06
C ILE A 241 -4.24 7.47 7.95
N GLY A 242 -4.13 8.07 6.78
CA GLY A 242 -3.46 7.47 5.63
C GLY A 242 -1.93 7.50 5.73
N ASN A 243 -1.38 8.37 6.56
CA ASN A 243 0.05 8.42 6.86
C ASN A 243 0.46 7.36 7.90
N PHE A 244 -0.25 7.29 9.03
CA PHE A 244 0.20 6.46 10.16
C PHE A 244 -0.50 5.09 10.24
N PHE A 245 -1.70 4.94 9.68
CA PHE A 245 -2.55 3.75 9.89
C PHE A 245 -2.91 3.01 8.60
N ARG A 246 -2.21 3.30 7.50
CA ARG A 246 -2.50 2.79 6.15
C ARG A 246 -2.82 1.30 6.07
N PHE A 247 -2.04 0.47 6.75
CA PHE A 247 -2.19 -0.98 6.71
C PHE A 247 -2.73 -1.58 8.01
N THR A 248 -2.90 -0.78 9.06
CA THR A 248 -3.13 -1.26 10.43
C THR A 248 -4.28 -0.55 11.13
N LEU A 249 -5.14 0.18 10.41
CA LEU A 249 -6.25 0.90 11.02
C LEU A 249 -7.15 0.00 11.91
N PRO A 250 -7.56 -1.22 11.47
CA PRO A 250 -8.38 -2.11 12.31
C PRO A 250 -7.67 -2.62 13.57
N THR A 251 -6.35 -2.79 13.53
CA THR A 251 -5.55 -3.31 14.65
C THR A 251 -4.93 -2.21 15.51
N SER A 252 -5.18 -0.94 15.18
CA SER A 252 -4.65 0.22 15.90
C SER A 252 -5.29 0.44 17.27
N GLY A 253 -6.56 0.05 17.43
CA GLY A 253 -7.39 0.40 18.59
C GLY A 253 -8.10 1.76 18.45
N LEU A 254 -7.96 2.44 17.31
CA LEU A 254 -8.77 3.63 17.01
C LEU A 254 -10.25 3.25 16.86
N PRO A 255 -11.19 4.10 17.33
CA PRO A 255 -12.60 3.88 17.09
C PRO A 255 -12.92 4.04 15.59
N LYS A 256 -14.05 3.48 15.16
CA LYS A 256 -14.58 3.72 13.82
C LYS A 256 -14.80 5.22 13.60
N GLY A 257 -14.59 5.66 12.37
CA GLY A 257 -14.84 7.04 12.02
C GLY A 257 -16.30 7.43 12.22
N ARG A 258 -16.52 8.67 12.67
CA ARG A 258 -17.85 9.19 13.01
C ARG A 258 -18.62 9.73 11.80
N ILE A 259 -17.91 10.00 10.71
CA ILE A 259 -18.51 10.51 9.47
C ILE A 259 -18.95 9.31 8.66
N PRO A 260 -20.25 9.13 8.39
CA PRO A 260 -20.74 8.02 7.60
C PRO A 260 -20.25 8.15 6.14
N SER A 261 -20.07 7.00 5.50
CA SER A 261 -19.73 6.88 4.08
C SER A 261 -20.77 7.57 3.18
N SER A 262 -20.28 8.15 2.09
CA SER A 262 -21.10 8.66 0.99
C SER A 262 -20.97 7.81 -0.28
N GLY A 263 -20.25 6.69 -0.25
CA GLY A 263 -19.86 5.94 -1.43
C GLY A 263 -19.56 4.46 -1.19
N THR A 264 -18.86 3.85 -2.13
CA THR A 264 -18.36 2.48 -2.03
C THR A 264 -17.14 2.39 -1.14
N LEU A 265 -16.80 1.17 -0.70
CA LEU A 265 -15.59 0.92 0.07
C LEU A 265 -14.33 1.41 -0.65
N LEU A 266 -14.25 1.24 -1.96
CA LEU A 266 -13.09 1.67 -2.74
C LEU A 266 -13.00 3.20 -2.83
N GLU A 267 -14.12 3.90 -3.03
CA GLU A 267 -14.16 5.37 -3.04
C GLU A 267 -13.68 5.93 -1.69
N ASP A 268 -14.15 5.34 -0.59
CA ASP A 268 -13.80 5.77 0.77
C ASP A 268 -12.33 5.52 1.15
N VAL A 269 -11.60 4.64 0.44
CA VAL A 269 -10.15 4.51 0.63
C VAL A 269 -9.43 5.81 0.24
N PHE A 270 -9.93 6.49 -0.80
CA PHE A 270 -9.32 7.70 -1.36
C PHE A 270 -9.76 9.00 -0.69
N ILE A 271 -10.83 8.99 0.11
CA ILE A 271 -11.31 10.21 0.76
C ILE A 271 -10.28 10.71 1.79
N GLY A 272 -9.93 11.99 1.68
CA GLY A 272 -9.01 12.67 2.58
C GLY A 272 -7.55 12.22 2.41
N ARG A 273 -7.19 11.59 1.29
CA ARG A 273 -5.82 11.22 0.97
C ARG A 273 -5.10 12.35 0.25
N LEU A 274 -3.82 12.50 0.57
CA LEU A 274 -2.90 13.37 -0.14
C LEU A 274 -2.79 12.96 -1.62
N ILE A 275 -2.81 13.92 -2.54
CA ILE A 275 -2.67 13.67 -3.98
C ILE A 275 -1.37 12.93 -4.28
N GLU A 276 -0.31 13.26 -3.56
CA GLU A 276 1.00 12.63 -3.60
C GLU A 276 0.97 11.14 -3.26
N GLU A 277 -0.01 10.67 -2.46
CA GLU A 277 -0.11 9.26 -2.09
C GLU A 277 -0.99 8.46 -3.04
N ILE A 278 -1.74 9.12 -3.93
CA ILE A 278 -2.65 8.47 -4.89
C ILE A 278 -1.93 7.50 -5.82
N PRO A 279 -0.75 7.82 -6.41
CA PRO A 279 0.01 6.85 -7.19
C PRO A 279 0.24 5.56 -6.39
N LEU A 280 0.79 5.67 -5.19
CA LEU A 280 1.10 4.49 -4.39
C LEU A 280 -0.17 3.72 -3.97
N ILE A 281 -1.22 4.41 -3.53
CA ILE A 281 -2.50 3.77 -3.15
C ILE A 281 -3.10 3.02 -4.33
N SER A 282 -3.17 3.64 -5.51
CA SER A 282 -3.69 2.99 -6.72
C SER A 282 -2.81 1.80 -7.14
N GLY A 283 -1.49 1.93 -7.05
CA GLY A 283 -0.55 0.82 -7.22
C GLY A 283 -0.87 -0.36 -6.31
N LEU A 284 -1.13 -0.13 -5.02
CA LEU A 284 -1.49 -1.18 -4.04
C LEU A 284 -2.83 -1.85 -4.38
N LEU A 285 -3.84 -1.07 -4.79
CA LEU A 285 -5.21 -1.53 -4.99
C LEU A 285 -5.43 -2.24 -6.33
N GLY A 286 -4.67 -1.90 -7.38
CA GLY A 286 -4.97 -2.34 -8.75
C GLY A 286 -4.71 -3.81 -9.06
N GLY A 287 -4.12 -4.59 -8.14
CA GLY A 287 -3.92 -6.03 -8.39
C GLY A 287 -3.02 -6.29 -9.61
N ALA A 288 -3.48 -7.17 -10.51
CA ALA A 288 -2.84 -7.39 -11.81
C ALA A 288 -2.98 -6.21 -12.79
N LYS A 289 -3.82 -5.22 -12.47
CA LYS A 289 -4.04 -3.98 -13.23
C LYS A 289 -3.46 -2.75 -12.52
N SER A 290 -2.45 -2.95 -11.67
CA SER A 290 -1.88 -1.87 -10.86
C SER A 290 -1.21 -0.77 -11.68
N ILE A 291 -0.59 -1.10 -12.81
CA ILE A 291 0.12 -0.14 -13.68
C ILE A 291 -0.91 0.70 -14.42
N SER A 292 -1.87 0.06 -15.09
CA SER A 292 -2.91 0.77 -15.83
C SER A 292 -3.81 1.59 -14.90
N LEU A 293 -4.13 1.09 -13.70
CA LEU A 293 -4.89 1.86 -12.71
C LEU A 293 -4.11 3.10 -12.25
N MET A 294 -2.83 2.95 -11.90
CA MET A 294 -1.99 4.07 -11.46
C MET A 294 -1.86 5.14 -12.55
N LEU A 295 -1.61 4.74 -13.81
CA LEU A 295 -1.52 5.69 -14.93
C LEU A 295 -2.83 6.42 -15.19
N LYS A 296 -3.99 5.77 -14.98
CA LYS A 296 -5.31 6.44 -15.05
C LYS A 296 -5.54 7.49 -13.97
N PHE A 297 -4.79 7.46 -12.87
CA PHE A 297 -4.78 8.57 -11.90
C PHE A 297 -3.76 9.65 -12.30
N ILE A 298 -2.55 9.22 -12.68
CA ILE A 298 -1.43 10.12 -12.96
C ILE A 298 -1.68 10.99 -14.20
N GLU A 299 -2.02 10.39 -15.34
CA GLU A 299 -2.07 11.10 -16.63
C GLU A 299 -3.15 12.18 -16.70
N PRO A 300 -4.39 11.98 -16.18
CA PRO A 300 -5.37 13.06 -16.13
C PRO A 300 -4.93 14.22 -15.23
N TYR A 301 -4.28 13.92 -14.10
CA TYR A 301 -3.75 14.94 -13.20
C TYR A 301 -2.63 15.75 -13.86
N GLU A 302 -1.69 15.07 -14.53
CA GLU A 302 -0.63 15.72 -15.32
C GLU A 302 -1.21 16.62 -16.40
N LYS A 303 -2.20 16.13 -17.15
CA LYS A 303 -2.88 16.91 -18.18
C LYS A 303 -3.60 18.14 -17.61
N ALA A 304 -4.31 17.99 -16.49
CA ALA A 304 -5.05 19.08 -15.85
C ALA A 304 -4.11 20.18 -15.33
N ASN A 305 -2.92 19.80 -14.86
CA ASN A 305 -1.92 20.72 -14.28
C ASN A 305 -0.79 21.07 -15.26
N GLN A 306 -0.92 20.75 -16.55
CA GLN A 306 0.05 21.06 -17.60
C GLN A 306 1.47 20.53 -17.29
N ILE A 307 1.55 19.37 -16.64
CA ILE A 307 2.82 18.68 -16.38
C ILE A 307 3.22 17.95 -17.66
N GLU A 308 4.23 18.46 -18.36
CA GLU A 308 4.79 17.81 -19.55
C GLU A 308 5.68 16.63 -19.14
N VAL A 309 5.49 15.49 -19.82
CA VAL A 309 6.32 14.29 -19.61
C VAL A 309 7.15 14.00 -20.87
N SER A 310 8.42 13.64 -20.65
CA SER A 310 9.37 13.39 -21.73
C SER A 310 9.05 12.14 -22.55
N ALA A 311 9.72 12.02 -23.70
CA ALA A 311 9.64 10.80 -24.52
C ALA A 311 10.13 9.56 -23.75
N GLN A 312 11.17 9.72 -22.92
CA GLN A 312 11.71 8.63 -22.11
C GLN A 312 10.72 8.18 -21.02
N THR A 313 10.02 9.11 -20.35
CA THR A 313 8.95 8.77 -19.41
C THR A 313 7.85 7.96 -20.11
N LYS A 314 7.40 8.40 -21.29
CA LYS A 314 6.36 7.70 -22.06
C LYS A 314 6.78 6.28 -22.45
N LYS A 315 8.02 6.12 -22.92
CA LYS A 315 8.61 4.81 -23.27
C LYS A 315 8.54 3.83 -22.09
N TYR A 316 8.98 4.23 -20.90
CA TYR A 316 8.93 3.34 -19.73
C TYR A 316 7.49 3.02 -19.29
N ARG A 317 6.56 3.98 -19.39
CA ARG A 317 5.14 3.73 -19.10
C ARG A 317 4.52 2.72 -20.08
N GLU A 318 4.83 2.84 -21.37
CA GLU A 318 4.38 1.89 -22.40
C GLU A 318 4.95 0.49 -22.17
N GLU A 319 6.23 0.40 -21.80
CA GLU A 319 6.88 -0.87 -21.44
C GLU A 319 6.20 -1.52 -20.23
N LEU A 320 5.93 -0.76 -19.17
CA LEU A 320 5.18 -1.23 -18.00
C LEU A 320 3.78 -1.73 -18.36
N LEU A 321 3.05 -1.04 -19.24
CA LEU A 321 1.74 -1.48 -19.72
C LEU A 321 1.82 -2.78 -20.52
N SER A 322 2.87 -2.97 -21.32
CA SER A 322 3.13 -4.23 -22.01
C SER A 322 3.39 -5.36 -21.02
N LEU A 323 4.25 -5.13 -20.02
CA LEU A 323 4.54 -6.09 -18.96
C LEU A 323 3.29 -6.43 -18.14
N GLU A 324 2.39 -5.48 -17.89
CA GLU A 324 1.10 -5.75 -17.23
C GLU A 324 0.25 -6.75 -18.03
N LYS A 325 0.18 -6.57 -19.35
CA LYS A 325 -0.56 -7.48 -20.24
C LYS A 325 0.06 -8.87 -20.24
N ASP A 326 1.38 -8.95 -20.31
CA ASP A 326 2.09 -10.23 -20.29
C ASP A 326 1.94 -10.93 -18.93
N MET A 327 1.97 -10.17 -17.83
CA MET A 327 1.72 -10.69 -16.48
C MET A 327 0.32 -11.28 -16.38
N GLN A 328 -0.71 -10.60 -16.92
CA GLN A 328 -2.07 -11.14 -16.96
C GLN A 328 -2.13 -12.45 -17.75
N ASN A 329 -1.49 -12.52 -18.91
CA ASN A 329 -1.43 -13.76 -19.71
C ASN A 329 -0.75 -14.91 -18.95
N ALA A 330 0.29 -14.62 -18.16
CA ALA A 330 0.96 -15.62 -17.34
C ALA A 330 0.07 -16.11 -16.19
N ILE A 331 -0.68 -15.21 -15.55
CA ILE A 331 -1.68 -15.55 -14.52
C ILE A 331 -2.76 -16.46 -15.10
N ASP A 332 -3.34 -16.11 -16.25
CA ASP A 332 -4.43 -16.87 -16.88
C ASP A 332 -4.00 -18.28 -17.30
N LYS A 333 -2.72 -18.45 -17.63
CA LYS A 333 -2.10 -19.74 -17.97
C LYS A 333 -1.52 -20.48 -16.77
N GLU A 334 -1.57 -19.88 -15.59
CA GLU A 334 -0.90 -20.36 -14.38
C GLU A 334 0.59 -20.69 -14.61
N ASP A 335 1.28 -19.87 -15.42
CA ASP A 335 2.70 -20.03 -15.74
C ASP A 335 3.58 -19.27 -14.72
N ALA A 336 3.99 -20.00 -13.68
CA ALA A 336 4.80 -19.46 -12.60
C ALA A 336 6.17 -18.92 -13.04
N SER A 337 6.81 -19.56 -14.04
CA SER A 337 8.14 -19.15 -14.50
C SER A 337 8.07 -17.83 -15.25
N THR A 338 7.13 -17.72 -16.18
CA THR A 338 6.91 -16.49 -16.95
C THR A 338 6.41 -15.38 -16.03
N TYR A 339 5.52 -15.67 -15.07
CA TYR A 339 5.08 -14.70 -14.07
C TYR A 339 6.26 -14.12 -13.30
N LYS A 340 7.17 -14.96 -12.79
CA LYS A 340 8.37 -14.54 -12.07
C LYS A 340 9.22 -13.59 -12.90
N GLU A 341 9.57 -13.99 -14.12
CA GLU A 341 10.39 -13.18 -15.04
C GLU A 341 9.77 -11.79 -15.30
N ILE A 342 8.46 -11.75 -15.56
CA ILE A 342 7.75 -10.49 -15.82
C ILE A 342 7.72 -9.62 -14.57
N THR A 343 7.43 -10.18 -13.39
CA THR A 343 7.44 -9.39 -12.16
C THR A 343 8.82 -8.83 -11.83
N ASP A 344 9.90 -9.55 -12.15
CA ASP A 344 11.26 -9.05 -11.96
C ASP A 344 11.58 -7.89 -12.92
N LYS A 345 11.10 -7.94 -14.17
CA LYS A 345 11.16 -6.81 -15.11
C LYS A 345 10.36 -5.60 -14.63
N ILE A 346 9.15 -5.81 -14.09
CA ILE A 346 8.35 -4.73 -13.50
C ILE A 346 9.08 -4.09 -12.32
N ARG A 347 9.68 -4.90 -11.42
CA ARG A 347 10.48 -4.39 -10.29
C ARG A 347 11.67 -3.56 -10.76
N ALA A 348 12.35 -3.95 -11.85
CA ALA A 348 13.48 -3.19 -12.38
C ALA A 348 13.10 -1.76 -12.82
N ILE A 349 11.89 -1.56 -13.36
CA ILE A 349 11.43 -0.26 -13.87
C ILE A 349 10.65 0.51 -12.79
N ALA A 350 9.62 -0.11 -12.23
CA ALA A 350 8.71 0.51 -11.28
C ALA A 350 9.19 0.43 -9.81
N GLY A 351 10.36 -0.14 -9.59
CA GLY A 351 11.00 -0.38 -8.30
C GLY A 351 10.46 -1.60 -7.56
N ASN A 352 9.14 -1.69 -7.47
CA ASN A 352 8.48 -2.84 -6.87
C ASN A 352 7.13 -3.13 -7.52
N MET A 353 6.50 -4.22 -7.08
CA MET A 353 5.15 -4.55 -7.51
C MET A 353 4.08 -3.58 -7.00
N ASN A 354 4.43 -2.65 -6.09
CA ASN A 354 3.58 -1.52 -5.68
C ASN A 354 3.92 -0.21 -6.39
N LEU A 355 4.83 -0.27 -7.38
CA LEU A 355 5.19 0.79 -8.30
C LEU A 355 5.78 2.03 -7.60
N SER A 356 6.56 1.85 -6.52
CA SER A 356 7.06 2.97 -5.72
C SER A 356 7.96 3.95 -6.48
N ASN A 357 8.58 3.51 -7.57
CA ASN A 357 9.41 4.37 -8.41
C ASN A 357 8.59 5.28 -9.33
N LEU A 358 7.37 4.88 -9.71
CA LEU A 358 6.52 5.63 -10.63
C LEU A 358 5.76 6.74 -9.88
N PHE A 359 5.82 7.96 -10.39
CA PHE A 359 5.17 9.14 -9.81
C PHE A 359 4.65 10.09 -10.89
N PHE A 360 4.06 11.21 -10.46
CA PHE A 360 3.75 12.33 -11.35
C PHE A 360 5.04 12.85 -12.01
N GLY A 361 4.96 13.21 -13.29
CA GLY A 361 6.07 13.70 -14.10
C GLY A 361 7.03 12.61 -14.61
N GLY A 362 7.22 11.52 -13.86
CA GLY A 362 8.23 10.52 -14.19
C GLY A 362 8.51 9.52 -13.08
N PHE A 363 9.79 9.31 -12.80
CA PHE A 363 10.30 8.30 -11.88
C PHE A 363 11.21 8.89 -10.80
N LYS A 364 11.30 8.24 -9.64
CA LYS A 364 12.04 8.73 -8.46
C LYS A 364 13.50 8.30 -8.40
N SER A 365 13.86 7.27 -9.15
CA SER A 365 15.21 6.72 -9.23
C SER A 365 15.56 6.31 -10.65
N ILE A 366 16.87 6.23 -10.89
CA ILE A 366 17.47 5.77 -12.14
C ILE A 366 16.98 4.36 -12.46
N ILE A 367 16.55 4.14 -13.71
CA ILE A 367 16.12 2.83 -14.22
C ILE A 367 17.27 2.18 -15.02
N ASP A 368 17.81 2.90 -16.01
CA ASP A 368 18.98 2.49 -16.78
C ASP A 368 20.14 3.47 -16.51
N PRO A 369 21.33 3.00 -16.10
CA PRO A 369 22.49 3.86 -15.86
C PRO A 369 23.01 4.59 -17.12
N ASN A 370 22.58 4.20 -18.31
CA ASN A 370 22.94 4.87 -19.57
C ASN A 370 22.00 6.01 -19.94
N ASP A 371 20.85 6.14 -19.28
CA ASP A 371 19.88 7.20 -19.55
C ASP A 371 20.23 8.48 -18.78
N ASP A 372 19.89 9.65 -19.34
CA ASP A 372 19.91 10.90 -18.58
C ASP A 372 18.70 10.96 -17.65
N PHE A 373 18.93 10.74 -16.36
CA PHE A 373 17.87 10.75 -15.36
C PHE A 373 17.10 12.07 -15.31
N ASN A 374 17.72 13.20 -15.67
CA ASN A 374 17.03 14.49 -15.67
C ASN A 374 15.88 14.55 -16.68
N GLU A 375 15.87 13.69 -17.71
CA GLU A 375 14.80 13.65 -18.69
C GLU A 375 13.52 13.00 -18.16
N TYR A 376 13.61 12.12 -17.16
CA TYR A 376 12.46 11.35 -16.68
C TYR A 376 12.33 11.33 -15.16
N LYS A 377 13.07 12.17 -14.46
CA LYS A 377 12.91 12.35 -13.02
C LYS A 377 11.57 13.03 -12.71
N THR A 378 10.99 12.67 -11.57
CA THR A 378 9.85 13.40 -11.03
C THR A 378 10.24 14.82 -10.57
N HIS A 379 9.25 15.70 -10.47
CA HIS A 379 9.40 17.06 -9.99
C HIS A 379 8.32 17.39 -8.96
N VAL A 380 8.64 18.28 -8.02
CA VAL A 380 7.64 18.87 -7.12
C VAL A 380 6.64 19.68 -7.96
N PHE A 381 5.36 19.47 -7.67
CA PHE A 381 4.28 20.27 -8.24
C PHE A 381 3.60 21.09 -7.15
N GLU A 382 3.13 22.27 -7.53
CA GLU A 382 2.41 23.14 -6.61
C GLU A 382 1.08 22.51 -6.22
N VAL A 383 0.87 22.34 -4.91
CA VAL A 383 -0.43 21.97 -4.36
C VAL A 383 -1.20 23.26 -4.13
N VAL A 384 -1.90 23.72 -5.15
CA VAL A 384 -2.79 24.88 -5.04
C VAL A 384 -4.02 24.51 -4.22
N GLU A 385 -4.33 25.31 -3.21
CA GLU A 385 -5.63 25.29 -2.55
C GLU A 385 -6.70 25.55 -3.60
N GLY A 386 -7.67 24.65 -3.72
CA GLY A 386 -8.86 24.95 -4.51
C GLY A 386 -10.08 25.08 -3.60
N ASN A 387 -11.19 25.55 -4.15
CA ASN A 387 -12.47 25.73 -3.41
C ASN A 387 -13.14 24.39 -2.99
N TYR A 388 -12.41 23.28 -3.07
CA TYR A 388 -12.87 21.90 -2.95
C TYR A 388 -13.12 21.52 -1.49
N LYS A 389 -14.36 21.64 -1.02
CA LYS A 389 -14.72 21.21 0.36
C LYS A 389 -14.61 19.70 0.58
N ASN A 390 -14.76 18.89 -0.48
CA ASN A 390 -14.59 17.45 -0.49
C ASN A 390 -14.07 17.04 -1.88
N GLY A 391 -12.88 16.44 -2.01
CA GLY A 391 -12.48 15.79 -3.26
C GLY A 391 -13.04 14.36 -3.32
N SER A 392 -13.70 13.98 -4.41
CA SER A 392 -14.11 12.59 -4.67
C SER A 392 -13.43 12.04 -5.92
N VAL A 393 -13.19 10.72 -5.90
CA VAL A 393 -12.76 9.98 -7.08
C VAL A 393 -13.99 9.25 -7.61
N GLU A 394 -14.55 9.73 -8.71
CA GLU A 394 -15.54 9.00 -9.49
C GLU A 394 -14.82 8.01 -10.39
N TYR A 395 -15.37 6.80 -10.52
CA TYR A 395 -14.87 5.85 -11.50
C TYR A 395 -16.00 5.04 -12.13
N SER A 396 -15.76 4.58 -13.35
CA SER A 396 -16.63 3.59 -14.00
C SER A 396 -15.94 2.24 -14.03
N ILE A 397 -16.69 1.16 -13.79
CA ILE A 397 -16.24 -0.22 -13.94
C ILE A 397 -17.01 -0.90 -15.07
N ASP A 398 -16.37 -1.83 -15.78
CA ASP A 398 -17.10 -2.71 -16.69
C ASP A 398 -17.78 -3.88 -15.95
N SER A 399 -18.44 -4.75 -16.73
CA SER A 399 -19.10 -5.96 -16.25
C SER A 399 -18.18 -6.94 -15.53
N GLU A 400 -16.85 -6.80 -15.67
CA GLU A 400 -15.84 -7.62 -15.01
C GLU A 400 -15.24 -6.93 -13.77
N GLY A 401 -15.75 -5.74 -13.41
CA GLY A 401 -15.26 -4.95 -12.28
C GLY A 401 -13.97 -4.18 -12.57
N ILE A 402 -13.57 -4.04 -13.84
CA ILE A 402 -12.35 -3.34 -14.23
C ILE A 402 -12.63 -1.86 -14.39
N VAL A 403 -11.87 -1.03 -13.67
CA VAL A 403 -11.95 0.44 -13.75
C VAL A 403 -11.64 0.90 -15.18
N LYS A 404 -12.63 1.48 -15.87
CA LYS A 404 -12.53 2.04 -17.22
C LYS A 404 -12.07 3.49 -17.21
N GLU A 405 -12.69 4.31 -16.39
CA GLU A 405 -12.42 5.74 -16.28
C GLU A 405 -12.29 6.12 -14.81
N ILE A 406 -11.40 7.07 -14.52
CA ILE A 406 -11.30 7.74 -13.23
C ILE A 406 -11.42 9.23 -13.49
N LYS A 407 -12.29 9.88 -12.73
CA LYS A 407 -12.49 11.33 -12.74
C LYS A 407 -12.37 11.84 -11.32
N ILE A 408 -11.50 12.82 -11.12
CA ILE A 408 -11.44 13.57 -9.87
C ILE A 408 -12.53 14.63 -9.94
N SER A 409 -13.47 14.63 -9.00
CA SER A 409 -14.62 15.54 -8.94
C SER A 409 -14.73 16.20 -7.56
N GLU A 410 -15.53 17.27 -7.48
CA GLU A 410 -15.96 17.81 -6.19
C GLU A 410 -17.01 16.87 -5.61
N GLY A 411 -16.76 16.33 -4.43
CA GLY A 411 -17.73 15.59 -3.63
C GLY A 411 -18.81 16.54 -3.12
N THR A 412 -20.06 16.13 -3.26
CA THR A 412 -21.25 16.87 -2.76
C THR A 412 -21.34 16.95 -1.25
#